data_AF-A0A0G3LXG1-F1
#
_entry.id   AF-A0A0G3LXG1-F1
#
_cell.length_a   1.000
_cell.length_b   1.000
_cell.length_c   1.000
_cell.angle_alpha   90.00
_cell.angle_beta   90.00
_cell.angle_gamma   90.00
#
_symmetry.space_group_name_H-M   'P 1'
#
loop_
_entity.id
_entity.type
_entity.pdbx_description
1 polymer ?
#
loop_
_entity_poly.entity_id
_entity_poly.type
_entity_poly.pdbx_seq_one_letter_code
_entity_poly.pdbx_strand_id
1 'polypeptide(L)'
;MKKIILVYTLLLSFSGYGQYVEVIEKGKKENLSPKDFMIPLKETEEYQSAFVGRYRAYYPDTYIGHLFTAIAEEAERKGANAYHIVSYKEGGQQNDSELVLDTYSIEETEIDKVSGSLEKNVIYIFGDPSTKENSASNFKINGEKREVKNNALVKVVLKENEEVKITKGGITGMSIWVKWKPEQFNKFYSFSGLGVDGAGFGSNGASIGFNTGRIFPVDRDLGYFLIQVLKESK
;
A
#
# COMPACT_ATOMS: atom_id res chain seq x y z
N MET A 1 -64.52 -6.40 12.45
CA MET A 1 -63.76 -5.15 12.42
C MET A 1 -62.29 -5.43 12.73
N LYS A 2 -61.43 -5.05 11.79
CA LYS A 2 -59.96 -4.95 11.82
C LYS A 2 -59.33 -4.84 13.21
N LYS A 3 -58.31 -5.68 13.45
CA LYS A 3 -56.92 -5.24 13.66
C LYS A 3 -55.97 -6.46 13.65
N ILE A 4 -55.42 -6.71 12.48
CA ILE A 4 -54.20 -7.50 12.27
C ILE A 4 -53.06 -6.66 12.85
N ILE A 5 -52.42 -7.12 13.92
CA ILE A 5 -51.09 -6.63 14.31
C ILE A 5 -50.12 -7.73 13.90
N LEU A 6 -49.76 -7.68 12.62
CA LEU A 6 -48.60 -8.37 12.08
C LEU A 6 -47.39 -7.64 12.68
N VAL A 7 -46.86 -8.13 13.79
CA VAL A 7 -45.55 -7.69 14.26
C VAL A 7 -44.55 -8.25 13.26
N TYR A 8 -44.22 -7.42 12.27
CA TYR A 8 -43.01 -7.57 11.47
C TYR A 8 -41.84 -7.51 12.45
N THR A 9 -41.42 -8.67 12.95
CA THR A 9 -40.06 -8.86 13.41
C THR A 9 -39.19 -8.77 12.16
N LEU A 10 -38.92 -7.54 11.73
CA LEU A 10 -37.81 -7.21 10.86
C LEU A 10 -36.56 -7.53 11.68
N LEU A 11 -36.22 -8.83 11.76
CA LEU A 11 -34.84 -9.25 11.93
C LEU A 11 -34.14 -8.71 10.70
N LEU A 12 -33.72 -7.44 10.79
CA LEU A 12 -32.60 -6.95 10.03
C LEU A 12 -31.47 -7.89 10.42
N SER A 13 -31.27 -8.90 9.58
CA SER A 13 -29.97 -9.48 9.34
C SER A 13 -29.07 -8.29 8.98
N PHE A 14 -28.54 -7.61 9.99
CA PHE A 14 -27.22 -7.05 9.89
C PHE A 14 -26.30 -8.26 9.73
N SER A 15 -26.25 -8.79 8.51
CA SER A 15 -25.02 -9.34 7.98
C SER A 15 -24.03 -8.19 8.06
N GLY A 16 -23.39 -8.04 9.21
CA GLY A 16 -22.22 -7.22 9.37
C GLY A 16 -21.19 -7.79 8.41
N TYR A 17 -21.14 -7.23 7.20
CA TYR A 17 -20.02 -7.42 6.30
C TYR A 17 -18.80 -7.04 7.11
N GLY A 18 -17.94 -8.03 7.35
CA GLY A 18 -16.88 -7.99 8.34
C GLY A 18 -16.06 -6.72 8.21
N GLN A 19 -15.90 -6.00 9.32
CA GLN A 19 -15.03 -4.85 9.34
C GLN A 19 -13.60 -5.37 9.19
N TYR A 20 -13.03 -5.22 8.00
CA TYR A 20 -11.69 -5.71 7.64
C TYR A 20 -10.54 -5.05 8.41
N VAL A 21 -10.87 -4.05 9.22
CA VAL A 21 -9.96 -3.27 10.04
C VAL A 21 -10.56 -3.18 11.45
N GLU A 22 -9.85 -3.76 12.41
CA GLU A 22 -10.13 -3.67 13.85
C GLU A 22 -9.29 -2.56 14.48
N VAL A 23 -9.91 -1.72 15.30
CA VAL A 23 -9.18 -0.78 16.15
C VAL A 23 -8.84 -1.48 17.46
N ILE A 24 -7.59 -1.91 17.61
CA ILE A 24 -7.10 -2.59 18.82
C ILE A 24 -6.96 -1.59 19.97
N GLU A 25 -6.43 -0.40 19.66
CA GLU A 25 -6.16 0.63 20.65
C GLU A 25 -6.49 2.01 20.08
N LYS A 26 -7.16 2.85 20.86
CA LYS A 26 -7.47 4.23 20.47
C LYS A 26 -6.51 5.20 21.16
N GLY A 27 -6.01 6.16 20.39
CA GLY A 27 -5.28 7.30 20.92
C GLY A 27 -6.13 8.16 21.84
N LYS A 28 -5.48 8.91 22.73
CA LYS A 28 -6.13 9.80 23.70
C LYS A 28 -6.49 11.17 23.13
N LYS A 29 -5.84 11.57 22.04
CA LYS A 29 -6.02 12.90 21.44
C LYS A 29 -7.24 12.87 20.53
N GLU A 30 -8.25 13.64 20.88
CA GLU A 30 -9.48 13.78 20.11
C GLU A 30 -9.40 14.99 19.16
N ASN A 31 -10.27 15.02 18.14
CA ASN A 31 -10.43 16.13 17.19
C ASN A 31 -9.20 16.48 16.36
N LEU A 32 -8.38 15.48 16.00
CA LEU A 32 -7.36 15.67 14.98
C LEU A 32 -8.03 15.89 13.61
N SER A 33 -7.48 16.84 12.85
CA SER A 33 -7.95 17.07 11.48
C SER A 33 -7.50 15.93 10.58
N PRO A 34 -8.37 15.46 9.65
CA PRO A 34 -7.98 14.46 8.66
C PRO A 34 -6.73 14.86 7.88
N LYS A 35 -5.99 13.86 7.42
CA LYS A 35 -4.76 14.00 6.64
C LYS A 35 -4.86 13.10 5.41
N ASP A 36 -4.16 13.46 4.34
CA ASP A 36 -4.26 12.78 3.04
C ASP A 36 -2.94 12.06 2.67
N PHE A 37 -2.12 11.71 3.67
CA PHE A 37 -0.87 10.99 3.43
C PHE A 37 -0.42 10.21 4.68
N MET A 38 0.43 9.22 4.49
CA MET A 38 1.03 8.39 5.55
C MET A 38 2.52 8.12 5.34
N ILE A 39 3.36 8.63 6.25
CA ILE A 39 4.82 8.45 6.20
C ILE A 39 5.29 7.36 7.18
N PRO A 40 6.21 6.47 6.78
CA PRO A 40 6.77 5.50 7.71
C PRO A 40 7.69 6.12 8.77
N LEU A 41 7.53 5.69 10.02
CA LEU A 41 8.39 5.98 11.15
C LEU A 41 9.30 4.78 11.43
N LYS A 42 10.62 5.02 11.43
CA LYS A 42 11.60 4.01 11.84
C LYS A 42 11.61 3.83 13.35
N GLU A 43 11.66 4.93 14.10
CA GLU A 43 11.70 4.94 15.56
C GLU A 43 10.74 5.99 16.09
N THR A 44 9.67 5.58 16.77
CA THR A 44 8.57 6.48 17.16
C THR A 44 8.96 7.47 18.26
N GLU A 45 9.97 7.15 19.06
CA GLU A 45 10.48 7.98 20.16
C GLU A 45 11.26 9.22 19.69
N GLU A 46 11.72 9.24 18.44
CA GLU A 46 12.55 10.33 17.89
C GLU A 46 11.74 11.56 17.41
N TYR A 47 10.41 11.45 17.39
CA TYR A 47 9.53 12.44 16.76
C TYR A 47 8.45 12.94 17.72
N GLN A 48 8.13 14.22 17.62
CA GLN A 48 6.96 14.77 18.29
C GLN A 48 5.70 14.25 17.60
N SER A 49 5.12 13.19 18.17
CA SER A 49 4.00 12.48 17.57
C SER A 49 2.89 12.27 18.60
N ALA A 50 1.65 12.37 18.14
CA ALA A 50 0.48 11.97 18.91
C ALA A 50 0.02 10.61 18.40
N PHE A 51 0.03 9.58 19.26
CA PHE A 51 -0.54 8.29 18.93
C PHE A 51 -2.03 8.42 18.62
N VAL A 52 -2.44 7.96 17.44
CA VAL A 52 -3.82 8.01 16.94
C VAL A 52 -4.54 6.69 17.19
N GLY A 53 -3.85 5.57 16.96
CA GLY A 53 -4.39 4.26 17.28
C GLY A 53 -3.57 3.11 16.72
N ARG A 54 -3.86 1.93 17.23
CA ARG A 54 -3.37 0.64 16.72
C ARG A 54 -4.48 -0.02 15.94
N TYR A 55 -4.20 -0.35 14.70
CA TYR A 55 -5.15 -0.97 13.78
C TYR A 55 -4.64 -2.34 13.37
N ARG A 56 -5.56 -3.30 13.24
CA ARG A 56 -5.30 -4.63 12.69
C ARG A 56 -6.21 -4.87 11.52
N ALA A 57 -5.65 -5.17 10.37
CA ALA A 57 -6.40 -5.61 9.21
C ALA A 57 -6.05 -7.06 8.89
N TYR A 58 -7.06 -7.85 8.57
CA TYR A 58 -6.86 -9.25 8.19
C TYR A 58 -7.87 -9.70 7.15
N TYR A 59 -7.40 -10.47 6.18
CA TYR A 59 -8.26 -11.08 5.15
C TYR A 59 -7.60 -12.31 4.53
N PRO A 60 -8.35 -13.40 4.25
CA PRO A 60 -7.83 -14.60 3.61
C PRO A 60 -7.26 -14.33 2.21
N ASP A 61 -6.10 -14.90 1.88
CA ASP A 61 -5.56 -14.87 0.51
C ASP A 61 -5.44 -13.45 -0.09
N THR A 62 -5.16 -12.44 0.74
CA THR A 62 -5.09 -11.04 0.31
C THR A 62 -3.67 -10.50 0.29
N TYR A 63 -3.41 -9.67 -0.73
CA TYR A 63 -2.18 -8.91 -0.86
C TYR A 63 -2.02 -7.88 0.26
N ILE A 64 -0.83 -7.82 0.84
CA ILE A 64 -0.53 -6.97 2.00
C ILE A 64 -0.80 -5.47 1.74
N GLY A 65 -0.65 -5.02 0.50
CA GLY A 65 -0.94 -3.63 0.12
C GLY A 65 -2.40 -3.24 0.33
N HIS A 66 -3.35 -4.16 0.13
CA HIS A 66 -4.78 -3.88 0.38
C HIS A 66 -5.06 -3.71 1.87
N LEU A 67 -4.40 -4.50 2.72
CA LEU A 67 -4.51 -4.37 4.18
C LEU A 67 -3.97 -3.01 4.63
N PHE A 68 -2.85 -2.56 4.04
CA PHE A 68 -2.32 -1.22 4.30
C PHE A 68 -3.30 -0.12 3.90
N THR A 69 -3.80 -0.13 2.66
CA THR A 69 -4.74 0.90 2.18
C THR A 69 -5.98 1.00 3.07
N ALA A 70 -6.54 -0.12 3.51
CA ALA A 70 -7.71 -0.10 4.39
C ALA A 70 -7.42 0.48 5.77
N ILE A 71 -6.25 0.19 6.35
CA ILE A 71 -5.84 0.83 7.61
C ILE A 71 -5.59 2.31 7.38
N ALA A 72 -4.88 2.69 6.30
CA ALA A 72 -4.55 4.07 5.99
C ALA A 72 -5.80 4.93 5.85
N GLU A 73 -6.77 4.50 5.04
CA GLU A 73 -8.04 5.22 4.85
C GLU A 73 -8.84 5.43 6.16
N GLU A 74 -8.82 4.47 7.08
CA GLU A 74 -9.46 4.65 8.40
C GLU A 74 -8.63 5.59 9.30
N ALA A 75 -7.32 5.41 9.36
CA ALA A 75 -6.43 6.18 10.24
C ALA A 75 -6.29 7.65 9.81
N GLU A 76 -6.21 7.91 8.51
CA GLU A 76 -6.18 9.24 7.89
C GLU A 76 -7.44 10.05 8.21
N ARG A 77 -8.61 9.40 8.18
CA ARG A 77 -9.87 10.00 8.63
C ARG A 77 -9.90 10.32 10.12
N LYS A 78 -9.03 9.70 10.93
CA LYS A 78 -8.79 10.03 12.35
C LYS A 78 -7.63 11.00 12.55
N GLY A 79 -7.04 11.51 11.47
CA GLY A 79 -5.96 12.49 11.50
C GLY A 79 -4.55 11.92 11.65
N ALA A 80 -4.36 10.61 11.43
CA ALA A 80 -3.03 10.05 11.31
C ALA A 80 -2.36 10.46 10.00
N ASN A 81 -1.06 10.71 10.04
CA ASN A 81 -0.23 10.97 8.85
C ASN A 81 1.12 10.26 8.88
N ALA A 82 1.31 9.38 9.86
CA ALA A 82 2.51 8.59 10.00
C ALA A 82 2.18 7.22 10.60
N TYR A 83 3.02 6.23 10.35
CA TYR A 83 2.79 4.87 10.84
C TYR A 83 4.08 4.13 11.19
N HIS A 84 3.93 3.14 12.06
CA HIS A 84 4.96 2.17 12.40
C HIS A 84 4.39 0.76 12.22
N ILE A 85 5.15 -0.12 11.58
CA ILE A 85 4.73 -1.50 11.35
C ILE A 85 5.00 -2.30 12.63
N VAL A 86 3.94 -2.72 13.32
CA VAL A 86 4.06 -3.55 14.53
C VAL A 86 4.29 -5.00 14.13
N SER A 87 3.50 -5.50 13.18
CA SER A 87 3.66 -6.84 12.62
C SER A 87 2.98 -6.95 11.26
N TYR A 88 3.46 -7.89 10.47
CA TYR A 88 2.73 -8.38 9.32
C TYR A 88 2.94 -9.89 9.19
N LYS A 89 1.94 -10.55 8.61
CA LYS A 89 1.97 -11.97 8.30
C LYS A 89 1.39 -12.16 6.92
N GLU A 90 2.18 -12.78 6.04
CA GLU A 90 1.69 -13.20 4.73
C GLU A 90 0.76 -14.40 4.93
N GLY A 91 -0.48 -14.28 4.46
CA GLY A 91 -1.48 -15.33 4.47
C GLY A 91 -1.17 -16.39 3.41
N GLY A 92 -1.74 -17.57 3.58
CA GLY A 92 -1.73 -18.62 2.57
C GLY A 92 -3.17 -19.03 2.24
N GLN A 93 -3.36 -20.04 1.39
CA GLN A 93 -4.70 -20.50 0.99
C GLN A 93 -5.64 -20.86 2.16
N GLN A 94 -5.10 -21.13 3.36
CA GLN A 94 -5.85 -21.48 4.57
C GLN A 94 -5.60 -20.54 5.75
N ASN A 95 -4.80 -19.49 5.59
CA ASN A 95 -4.42 -18.57 6.66
C ASN A 95 -4.67 -17.13 6.23
N ASP A 96 -5.22 -16.32 7.13
CA ASP A 96 -5.40 -14.90 6.89
C ASP A 96 -4.05 -14.20 6.74
N SER A 97 -3.96 -13.33 5.74
CA SER A 97 -2.96 -12.26 5.72
C SER A 97 -3.33 -11.29 6.82
N GLU A 98 -2.35 -10.81 7.58
CA GLU A 98 -2.57 -9.89 8.69
C GLU A 98 -1.56 -8.75 8.64
N LEU A 99 -2.03 -7.55 8.97
CA LEU A 99 -1.21 -6.35 9.15
C LEU A 99 -1.63 -5.64 10.44
N VAL A 100 -0.66 -5.30 11.28
CA VAL A 100 -0.86 -4.46 12.47
C VAL A 100 0.01 -3.22 12.36
N LEU A 101 -0.63 -2.05 12.39
CA LEU A 101 0.03 -0.75 12.35
C LEU A 101 -0.28 0.06 13.60
N ASP A 102 0.74 0.71 14.14
CA ASP A 102 0.57 1.88 14.99
C ASP A 102 0.56 3.11 14.11
N THR A 103 -0.37 4.03 14.38
CA THR A 103 -0.55 5.24 13.59
C THR A 103 -0.45 6.47 14.47
N TYR A 104 0.08 7.54 13.88
CA TYR A 104 0.48 8.75 14.58
C TYR A 104 0.10 9.99 13.77
N SER A 105 -0.18 11.07 14.49
CA SER A 105 -0.25 12.42 13.95
C SER A 105 1.05 13.14 14.32
N ILE A 106 1.86 13.45 13.31
CA ILE A 106 3.07 14.26 13.44
C ILE A 106 2.82 15.68 12.92
N GLU A 107 3.45 16.64 13.58
CA GLU A 107 3.41 18.06 13.18
C GLU A 107 4.26 18.31 11.94
N GLU A 108 3.98 19.40 11.22
CA GLU A 108 4.64 19.71 9.94
C GLU A 108 6.16 19.85 10.06
N THR A 109 6.65 20.39 11.17
CA THR A 109 8.09 20.50 11.45
C THR A 109 8.78 19.15 11.56
N GLU A 110 8.07 18.10 11.98
CA GLU A 110 8.62 16.74 12.06
C GLU A 110 8.50 16.01 10.71
N ILE A 111 7.52 16.35 9.86
CA ILE A 111 7.36 15.76 8.53
C ILE A 111 8.63 15.94 7.70
N ASP A 112 9.22 17.14 7.69
CA ASP A 112 10.43 17.43 6.93
C ASP A 112 11.63 16.63 7.44
N LYS A 113 11.75 16.48 8.77
CA LYS A 113 12.79 15.69 9.42
C LYS A 113 12.66 14.22 9.05
N VAL A 114 11.47 13.63 9.17
CA VAL A 114 11.20 12.24 8.78
C VAL A 114 11.46 12.07 7.28
N SER A 115 10.91 12.95 6.46
CA SER A 115 11.03 12.91 5.00
C SER A 115 12.47 13.05 4.52
N GLY A 116 13.31 13.82 5.22
CA GLY A 116 14.74 13.96 4.93
C GLY A 116 15.55 12.70 5.23
N SER A 117 15.08 11.85 6.16
CA SER A 117 15.73 10.57 6.48
C SER A 117 15.38 9.44 5.49
N LEU A 118 14.37 9.65 4.64
CA LEU A 118 14.00 8.70 3.61
C LEU A 118 15.03 8.69 2.49
N GLU A 119 15.35 7.50 2.00
CA GLU A 119 16.19 7.35 0.82
C GLU A 119 15.60 8.17 -0.35
N LYS A 120 16.48 8.80 -1.13
CA LYS A 120 16.13 9.68 -2.25
C LYS A 120 16.67 9.11 -3.55
N ASN A 121 16.11 9.54 -4.67
CA ASN A 121 16.58 9.21 -6.01
C ASN A 121 16.60 7.70 -6.30
N VAL A 122 15.63 6.96 -5.75
CA VAL A 122 15.47 5.54 -6.05
C VAL A 122 14.16 5.29 -6.77
N ILE A 123 14.22 4.42 -7.77
CA ILE A 123 13.04 3.86 -8.43
C ILE A 123 12.83 2.45 -7.89
N TYR A 124 11.62 2.19 -7.41
CA TYR A 124 11.16 0.87 -7.03
C TYR A 124 10.13 0.38 -8.04
N ILE A 125 10.33 -0.85 -8.50
CA ILE A 125 9.42 -1.53 -9.42
C ILE A 125 8.89 -2.75 -8.68
N PHE A 126 7.58 -2.77 -8.42
CA PHE A 126 6.91 -3.84 -7.71
C PHE A 126 6.41 -4.92 -8.68
N GLY A 127 6.61 -6.17 -8.28
CA GLY A 127 5.98 -7.32 -8.93
C GLY A 127 4.49 -7.37 -8.64
N ASP A 128 3.80 -8.24 -9.37
CA ASP A 128 2.35 -8.32 -9.28
C ASP A 128 1.90 -8.90 -7.93
N PRO A 129 0.78 -8.41 -7.38
CA PRO A 129 0.21 -8.95 -6.16
C PRO A 129 -0.31 -10.35 -6.47
N SER A 130 0.23 -11.37 -5.81
CA SER A 130 -0.20 -12.74 -6.06
C SER A 130 0.01 -13.60 -4.84
N THR A 131 -1.00 -14.37 -4.47
CA THR A 131 -0.86 -15.40 -3.43
C THR A 131 -0.32 -16.72 -4.00
N LYS A 132 -0.18 -16.82 -5.33
CA LYS A 132 0.49 -17.92 -6.02
C LYS A 132 1.95 -17.57 -6.25
N GLU A 133 2.85 -18.45 -5.82
CA GLU A 133 4.29 -18.29 -5.99
C GLU A 133 4.76 -18.46 -7.45
N ASN A 134 5.93 -17.88 -7.75
CA ASN A 134 6.82 -18.20 -8.88
C ASN A 134 6.51 -17.63 -10.28
N SER A 135 5.57 -16.68 -10.43
CA SER A 135 5.55 -15.85 -11.64
C SER A 135 6.40 -14.59 -11.49
N ALA A 136 6.97 -14.14 -12.61
CA ALA A 136 7.75 -12.93 -12.70
C ALA A 136 7.34 -12.11 -13.92
N SER A 137 7.40 -10.79 -13.76
CA SER A 137 7.14 -9.83 -14.82
C SER A 137 8.47 -9.38 -15.45
N ASN A 138 8.61 -9.63 -16.76
CA ASN A 138 9.78 -9.20 -17.53
C ASN A 138 9.66 -7.73 -17.95
N PHE A 139 10.76 -6.99 -17.87
CA PHE A 139 10.89 -5.60 -18.31
C PHE A 139 12.33 -5.28 -18.72
N LYS A 140 12.59 -4.03 -19.12
CA LYS A 140 13.95 -3.57 -19.43
C LYS A 140 14.30 -2.30 -18.69
N ILE A 141 15.56 -2.18 -18.27
CA ILE A 141 16.19 -0.96 -17.77
C ILE A 141 17.31 -0.60 -18.73
N ASN A 142 17.26 0.57 -19.35
CA ASN A 142 18.27 1.02 -20.34
C ASN A 142 18.54 -0.02 -21.45
N GLY A 143 17.51 -0.80 -21.82
CA GLY A 143 17.60 -1.87 -22.82
C GLY A 143 18.00 -3.25 -22.27
N GLU A 144 18.56 -3.33 -21.07
CA GLU A 144 18.90 -4.59 -20.40
C GLU A 144 17.66 -5.27 -19.85
N LYS A 145 17.50 -6.57 -20.12
CA LYS A 145 16.37 -7.36 -19.61
C LYS A 145 16.51 -7.55 -18.10
N ARG A 146 15.40 -7.36 -17.39
CA ARG A 146 15.23 -7.59 -15.95
C ARG A 146 13.91 -8.30 -15.72
N GLU A 147 13.80 -8.93 -14.56
CA GLU A 147 12.57 -9.52 -14.08
C GLU A 147 12.27 -9.04 -12.66
N VAL A 148 10.99 -8.96 -12.32
CA VAL A 148 10.53 -8.76 -10.95
C VAL A 148 9.57 -9.89 -10.61
N LYS A 149 9.91 -10.68 -9.60
CA LYS A 149 9.04 -11.75 -9.08
C LYS A 149 7.81 -11.15 -8.42
N ASN A 150 6.70 -11.89 -8.43
CA ASN A 150 5.51 -11.51 -7.67
C ASN A 150 5.83 -11.36 -6.18
N ASN A 151 5.15 -10.44 -5.50
CA ASN A 151 5.42 -10.06 -4.11
C ASN A 151 6.89 -9.71 -3.81
N ALA A 152 7.63 -9.24 -4.82
CA ALA A 152 8.99 -8.75 -4.67
C ALA A 152 9.12 -7.37 -5.32
N LEU A 153 10.29 -6.76 -5.13
CA LEU A 153 10.61 -5.46 -5.73
C LEU A 153 11.96 -5.49 -6.44
N VAL A 154 12.14 -4.61 -7.41
CA VAL A 154 13.46 -4.28 -7.96
C VAL A 154 13.78 -2.84 -7.59
N LYS A 155 14.98 -2.63 -7.03
CA LYS A 155 15.51 -1.33 -6.65
C LYS A 155 16.47 -0.81 -7.73
N VAL A 156 16.29 0.44 -8.14
CA VAL A 156 17.16 1.12 -9.10
C VAL A 156 17.58 2.47 -8.53
N VAL A 157 18.84 2.59 -8.13
CA VAL A 157 19.41 3.84 -7.61
C VAL A 157 19.81 4.73 -8.79
N LEU A 158 19.27 5.95 -8.84
CA LEU A 158 19.65 6.95 -9.84
C LEU A 158 20.92 7.66 -9.38
N LYS A 159 21.94 7.65 -10.22
CA LYS A 159 23.15 8.45 -10.01
C LYS A 159 22.91 9.90 -10.41
N GLU A 160 23.74 10.79 -9.89
CA GLU A 160 23.67 12.20 -10.23
C GLU A 160 23.75 12.42 -11.75
N ASN A 161 22.83 13.25 -12.27
CA ASN A 161 22.65 13.53 -13.69
C ASN A 161 22.26 12.34 -14.58
N GLU A 162 21.96 11.17 -13.99
CA GLU A 162 21.51 10.00 -14.75
C GLU A 162 20.05 10.17 -15.21
N GLU A 163 19.74 9.57 -16.37
CA GLU A 163 18.38 9.29 -16.78
C GLU A 163 18.24 7.80 -17.06
N VAL A 164 17.24 7.18 -16.42
CA VAL A 164 16.93 5.76 -16.59
C VAL A 164 15.66 5.61 -17.41
N LYS A 165 15.74 4.77 -18.45
CA LYS A 165 14.59 4.33 -19.25
C LYS A 165 14.11 2.97 -18.78
N ILE A 166 12.86 2.90 -18.31
CA ILE A 166 12.18 1.64 -17.99
C ILE A 166 11.21 1.31 -19.11
N THR A 167 11.20 0.07 -19.59
CA THR A 167 10.32 -0.38 -20.67
C THR A 167 9.62 -1.68 -20.32
N LYS A 168 8.30 -1.73 -20.51
CA LYS A 168 7.48 -2.93 -20.35
C LYS A 168 6.81 -3.27 -21.68
N GLY A 169 6.96 -4.52 -22.12
CA GLY A 169 6.40 -4.99 -23.40
C GLY A 169 7.37 -4.87 -24.58
N GLY A 170 6.85 -5.18 -25.77
CA GLY A 170 7.58 -5.14 -27.04
C GLY A 170 7.39 -3.81 -27.78
N ILE A 171 7.14 -3.88 -29.09
CA ILE A 171 6.97 -2.71 -29.96
C ILE A 171 5.81 -1.81 -29.52
N THR A 172 4.73 -2.40 -29.01
CA THR A 172 3.54 -1.69 -28.51
C THR A 172 3.60 -1.44 -26.99
N GLY A 173 4.75 -1.70 -26.36
CA GLY A 173 4.95 -1.52 -24.93
C GLY A 173 5.07 -0.05 -24.53
N MET A 174 5.02 0.20 -23.21
CA MET A 174 5.23 1.52 -22.63
C MET A 174 6.68 1.69 -22.19
N SER A 175 7.22 2.89 -22.40
CA SER A 175 8.47 3.33 -21.81
C SER A 175 8.24 4.56 -20.94
N ILE A 176 8.93 4.62 -19.81
CA ILE A 176 9.05 5.81 -18.99
C ILE A 176 10.51 6.19 -18.85
N TRP A 177 10.76 7.50 -18.74
CA TRP A 177 12.08 8.06 -18.48
C TRP A 177 12.05 8.74 -17.13
N VAL A 178 13.02 8.41 -16.29
CA VAL A 178 13.17 8.98 -14.96
C VAL A 178 14.55 9.58 -14.88
N LYS A 179 14.58 10.91 -14.90
CA LYS A 179 15.78 11.71 -14.70
C LYS A 179 15.98 11.99 -13.22
N TRP A 180 17.21 11.85 -12.77
CA TRP A 180 17.68 12.24 -11.43
C TRP A 180 17.42 13.73 -11.16
N LYS A 181 17.05 14.06 -9.92
CA LYS A 181 17.00 15.45 -9.42
C LYS A 181 17.50 15.50 -7.98
N PRO A 182 18.11 16.60 -7.52
CA PRO A 182 18.48 16.76 -6.11
C PRO A 182 17.25 16.54 -5.22
N GLU A 183 17.43 15.81 -4.11
CA GLU A 183 16.40 15.54 -3.10
C GLU A 183 15.08 14.93 -3.63
N GLN A 184 15.11 14.29 -4.79
CA GLN A 184 13.92 13.70 -5.38
C GLN A 184 13.40 12.55 -4.53
N PHE A 185 12.11 12.62 -4.15
CA PHE A 185 11.43 11.47 -3.56
C PHE A 185 11.46 10.25 -4.48
N ASN A 186 11.40 9.08 -3.86
CA ASN A 186 11.40 7.82 -4.59
C ASN A 186 10.20 7.74 -5.53
N LYS A 187 10.41 7.04 -6.65
CA LYS A 187 9.34 6.74 -7.59
C LYS A 187 8.98 5.28 -7.50
N PHE A 188 7.68 5.02 -7.50
CA PHE A 188 7.12 3.69 -7.32
C PHE A 188 6.31 3.31 -8.55
N TYR A 189 6.57 2.13 -9.10
CA TYR A 189 5.91 1.63 -10.30
C TYR A 189 5.47 0.17 -10.14
N SER A 190 4.43 -0.22 -10.86
CA SER A 190 3.98 -1.61 -11.02
C SER A 190 3.56 -1.89 -12.46
N PHE A 191 3.43 -3.17 -12.81
CA PHE A 191 2.93 -3.59 -14.13
C PHE A 191 1.49 -4.09 -14.11
N SER A 192 0.92 -4.32 -12.93
CA SER A 192 -0.46 -4.77 -12.72
C SER A 192 -1.44 -3.64 -12.38
N GLY A 193 -0.95 -2.48 -11.95
CA GLY A 193 -1.82 -1.38 -11.49
C GLY A 193 -2.13 -1.44 -10.00
N LEU A 194 -1.12 -1.75 -9.18
CA LEU A 194 -1.22 -1.72 -7.72
C LEU A 194 -1.80 -0.38 -7.22
N GLY A 195 -2.88 -0.45 -6.43
CA GLY A 195 -3.54 0.73 -5.83
C GLY A 195 -4.43 1.53 -6.79
N VAL A 196 -4.66 1.06 -8.02
CA VAL A 196 -5.49 1.77 -9.02
C VAL A 196 -6.98 1.40 -8.92
N ASP A 197 -7.34 0.37 -8.14
CA ASP A 197 -8.73 -0.01 -7.92
C ASP A 197 -9.21 0.36 -6.52
N GLY A 198 -10.05 1.39 -6.44
CA GLY A 198 -10.99 1.62 -5.33
C GLY A 198 -12.11 0.57 -5.31
N ALA A 199 -11.79 -0.72 -5.40
CA ALA A 199 -12.75 -1.80 -5.39
C ALA A 199 -12.56 -2.65 -4.13
N GLY A 200 -13.60 -2.66 -3.30
CA GLY A 200 -13.61 -3.29 -1.98
C GLY A 200 -13.16 -4.75 -1.96
N PHE A 201 -12.85 -5.20 -0.75
CA PHE A 201 -12.58 -6.59 -0.41
C PHE A 201 -13.74 -7.49 -0.87
N GLY A 202 -13.58 -8.07 -2.05
CA GLY A 202 -14.59 -8.89 -2.69
C GLY A 202 -13.92 -9.88 -3.63
N SER A 203 -14.10 -11.17 -3.34
CA SER A 203 -13.84 -12.23 -4.31
C SER A 203 -14.77 -12.03 -5.51
N ASN A 204 -14.22 -12.18 -6.71
CA ASN A 204 -14.88 -12.07 -8.03
C ASN A 204 -14.80 -10.69 -8.69
N GLY A 205 -13.59 -10.30 -9.05
CA GLY A 205 -13.32 -9.20 -9.99
C GLY A 205 -12.14 -9.52 -10.91
N ALA A 206 -12.05 -10.74 -11.44
CA ALA A 206 -11.09 -11.06 -12.48
C ALA A 206 -11.50 -10.40 -13.80
N SER A 207 -11.33 -9.08 -13.92
CA SER A 207 -11.18 -8.45 -15.23
C SER A 207 -9.80 -8.86 -15.76
N ILE A 208 -9.75 -9.99 -16.48
CA ILE A 208 -8.59 -10.41 -17.27
C ILE A 208 -8.47 -9.43 -18.45
N GLY A 209 -8.05 -8.21 -18.16
CA GLY A 209 -7.47 -7.31 -19.15
C GLY A 209 -6.04 -7.77 -19.37
N PHE A 210 -5.71 -8.24 -20.58
CA PHE A 210 -4.33 -8.50 -20.98
C PHE A 210 -3.56 -7.17 -20.97
N ASN A 211 -3.02 -6.79 -19.81
CA ASN A 211 -2.32 -5.52 -19.59
C ASN A 211 -0.83 -5.67 -19.92
N THR A 212 -0.51 -6.32 -21.03
CA THR A 212 0.85 -6.73 -21.40
C THR A 212 1.64 -5.57 -21.99
N GLY A 213 1.98 -4.57 -21.17
CA GLY A 213 2.85 -3.48 -21.61
C GLY A 213 2.75 -2.17 -20.86
N ARG A 214 1.83 -2.03 -19.91
CA ARG A 214 1.66 -0.76 -19.17
C ARG A 214 2.60 -0.68 -17.98
N ILE A 215 2.91 0.55 -17.61
CA ILE A 215 3.66 0.90 -16.41
C ILE A 215 2.77 1.87 -15.63
N PHE A 216 2.38 1.47 -14.43
CA PHE A 216 1.50 2.26 -13.57
C PHE A 216 2.30 2.90 -12.45
N PRO A 217 2.12 4.19 -12.16
CA PRO A 217 2.60 4.74 -10.92
C PRO A 217 1.88 4.06 -9.75
N VAL A 218 2.59 3.84 -8.66
CA VAL A 218 2.02 3.39 -7.39
C VAL A 218 1.95 4.58 -6.45
N ASP A 219 0.88 4.63 -5.66
CA ASP A 219 0.71 5.64 -4.62
C ASP A 219 1.95 5.69 -3.70
N ARG A 220 2.28 6.90 -3.21
CA ARG A 220 3.50 7.13 -2.44
C ARG A 220 3.49 6.35 -1.13
N ASP A 221 2.37 6.36 -0.43
CA ASP A 221 2.28 5.81 0.92
C ASP A 221 2.29 4.30 0.87
N LEU A 222 1.54 3.75 -0.10
CA LEU A 222 1.63 2.33 -0.44
C LEU A 222 3.06 1.96 -0.87
N GLY A 223 3.72 2.78 -1.68
CA GLY A 223 5.10 2.55 -2.11
C GLY A 223 6.08 2.46 -0.93
N TYR A 224 6.03 3.43 -0.02
CA TYR A 224 6.87 3.45 1.18
C TYR A 224 6.56 2.31 2.16
N PHE A 225 5.31 1.84 2.20
CA PHE A 225 4.95 0.63 2.93
C PHE A 225 5.57 -0.61 2.29
N LEU A 226 5.38 -0.80 0.98
CA LEU A 226 5.81 -2.01 0.28
C LEU A 226 7.33 -2.21 0.33
N ILE A 227 8.14 -1.15 0.30
CA ILE A 227 9.60 -1.30 0.41
C ILE A 227 10.08 -1.79 1.79
N GLN A 228 9.23 -1.71 2.82
CA GLN A 228 9.58 -2.21 4.16
C GLN A 228 9.20 -3.69 4.35
N VAL A 229 8.20 -4.18 3.62
CA VAL A 229 7.67 -5.54 3.80
C VAL A 229 8.07 -6.50 2.68
N LEU A 230 8.30 -5.99 1.46
CA LEU A 230 8.68 -6.83 0.32
C LEU A 230 10.20 -7.02 0.24
N LYS A 231 10.61 -8.18 -0.28
CA LYS A 231 12.02 -8.51 -0.51
C LYS A 231 12.44 -8.08 -1.92
N GLU A 232 13.73 -7.76 -2.06
CA GLU A 232 14.30 -7.54 -3.39
C GLU A 232 14.30 -8.84 -4.20
N SER A 233 13.87 -8.74 -5.46
CA SER A 233 13.94 -9.81 -6.45
C SER A 233 15.40 -9.99 -6.87
N LYS A 234 16.00 -11.08 -6.42
CA LYS A 234 17.31 -11.55 -6.90
C LYS A 234 17.21 -12.17 -8.29
#